data_AF-A0A7J2THZ1-F1
#
_entry.id   AF-A0A7J2THZ1-F1
#
_cell.length_a   1.000
_cell.length_b   1.000
_cell.length_c   1.000
_cell.angle_alpha   90.00
_cell.angle_beta   90.00
_cell.angle_gamma   90.00
#
_symmetry.space_group_name_H-M   'P 1'
#
loop_
_entity.id
_entity.type
_entity.pdbx_description
1 polymer ?
#
loop_
_entity_poly.entity_id
_entity_poly.type
_entity_poly.pdbx_seq_one_letter_code
_entity_poly.pdbx_strand_id
1 'polypeptide(L)'
;MIWLLLATLMIFSNPGEEVRLNLTDSAELRVDDQCIFFKETLNSSANLPPGLHELVIGFNCTPGDKMVFANDWPYAIIRVGNLNSSALDNASKIQMELLKTKKELNSTFEKLQKIKEELNSSLSRIEKLEREKRLLEIELTLLNDSYRDLSAKYERLSRELEVKRLRISEMEDEIRALSELSSTYRATTLFLVSIFIGSFTATYLMSRKI
;
A
#
# COMPACT_ATOMS: atom_id res chain seq x y z
N MET A 1 49.25 -23.89 37.64
CA MET A 1 48.59 -22.58 37.78
C MET A 1 49.50 -21.53 37.19
N ILE A 2 49.42 -21.31 35.89
CA ILE A 2 50.20 -20.27 35.20
C ILE A 2 49.42 -18.97 35.36
N TRP A 3 49.95 -18.09 36.21
CA TRP A 3 49.59 -16.68 36.24
C TRP A 3 49.97 -16.06 34.89
N LEU A 4 49.04 -16.06 33.94
CA LEU A 4 49.10 -15.15 32.80
C LEU A 4 48.81 -13.76 33.35
N LEU A 5 49.88 -13.05 33.73
CA LEU A 5 49.87 -11.61 33.93
C LEU A 5 49.42 -10.99 32.60
N LEU A 6 48.13 -10.71 32.50
CA LEU A 6 47.55 -9.90 31.44
C LEU A 6 48.19 -8.51 31.61
N ALA A 7 49.20 -8.21 30.80
CA ALA A 7 49.86 -6.91 30.82
C ALA A 7 48.84 -5.87 30.34
N THR A 8 48.22 -5.15 31.28
CA THR A 8 47.36 -4.02 30.96
C THR A 8 48.22 -2.91 30.38
N LEU A 9 47.85 -2.44 29.19
CA LEU A 9 48.56 -1.35 28.51
C LEU A 9 48.38 -0.06 29.29
N MET A 10 49.47 0.51 29.81
CA MET A 10 49.50 1.84 30.41
C MET A 10 49.84 2.87 29.34
N ILE A 11 48.92 3.82 29.12
CA ILE A 11 49.04 4.88 28.12
C ILE A 11 49.06 6.22 28.87
N PHE A 12 50.06 7.06 28.60
CA PHE A 12 50.14 8.41 29.16
C PHE A 12 49.60 9.40 28.14
N SER A 13 48.70 10.29 28.55
CA SER A 13 48.13 11.27 27.65
C SER A 13 47.61 12.51 28.40
N ASN A 14 47.58 13.64 27.71
CA ASN A 14 47.09 14.90 28.25
C ASN A 14 45.60 15.12 27.89
N PRO A 15 44.86 15.92 28.68
CA PRO A 15 43.54 16.38 28.29
C PRO A 15 43.56 17.04 26.89
N GLY A 16 42.69 16.60 25.99
CA GLY A 16 42.62 17.06 24.60
C GLY A 16 43.36 16.20 23.57
N GLU A 17 44.13 15.20 24.00
CA GLU A 17 44.84 14.29 23.09
C GLU A 17 43.97 13.10 22.65
N GLU A 18 44.39 12.48 21.55
CA GLU A 18 43.79 11.28 20.99
C GLU A 18 44.65 10.05 21.32
N VAL A 19 44.01 9.02 21.86
CA VAL A 19 44.62 7.72 22.18
C VAL A 19 44.12 6.68 21.20
N ARG A 20 45.04 5.93 20.59
CA ARG A 20 44.71 4.83 19.67
C ARG A 20 44.67 3.50 20.41
N LEU A 21 43.56 2.78 20.30
CA LEU A 21 43.41 1.41 20.77
C LEU A 21 43.31 0.47 19.57
N ASN A 22 43.92 -0.71 19.66
CA ASN A 22 43.89 -1.71 18.60
C ASN A 22 43.17 -2.97 19.10
N LEU A 23 41.93 -3.16 18.67
CA LEU A 23 41.10 -4.32 18.99
C LEU A 23 41.43 -5.51 18.08
N THR A 24 41.74 -6.66 18.67
CA THR A 24 41.93 -7.92 17.92
C THR A 24 40.61 -8.56 17.51
N ASP A 25 39.59 -8.43 18.37
CA ASP A 25 38.26 -9.02 18.20
C ASP A 25 37.18 -7.96 18.45
N SER A 26 35.97 -8.19 17.95
CA SER A 26 34.82 -7.33 18.25
C SER A 26 34.49 -7.39 19.73
N ALA A 27 34.43 -6.23 20.38
CA ALA A 27 34.13 -6.13 21.81
C ALA A 27 33.31 -4.88 22.13
N GLU A 28 32.50 -4.97 23.18
CA GLU A 28 31.93 -3.79 23.81
C GLU A 28 33.03 -3.10 24.61
N LEU A 29 33.48 -1.94 24.12
CA LEU A 29 34.40 -1.10 24.86
C LEU A 29 33.63 -0.12 25.73
N ARG A 30 34.01 -0.01 27.00
CA ARG A 30 33.44 0.93 27.97
C ARG A 30 34.55 1.65 28.70
N VAL A 31 34.47 2.97 28.77
CA VAL A 31 35.36 3.80 29.58
C VAL A 31 34.66 4.18 30.87
N ASP A 32 35.37 4.13 31.98
CA ASP A 32 34.80 4.40 33.32
C ASP A 32 34.39 5.86 33.51
N ASP A 33 35.04 6.77 32.78
CA ASP A 33 34.85 8.21 32.91
C ASP A 33 34.17 8.80 31.66
N GLN A 34 33.15 9.64 31.88
CA GLN A 34 32.38 10.30 30.83
C GLN A 34 33.21 11.35 30.07
N CYS A 35 34.35 11.74 30.62
CA CYS A 35 35.27 12.67 29.96
C CYS A 35 36.06 12.03 28.81
N ILE A 36 36.08 10.70 28.68
CA ILE A 36 36.74 10.00 27.57
C ILE A 36 35.66 9.40 26.67
N PHE A 37 35.78 9.61 25.36
CA PHE A 37 34.80 9.12 24.40
C PHE A 37 35.46 8.66 23.10
N PHE A 38 34.83 7.72 22.41
CA PHE A 38 35.27 7.27 21.09
C PHE A 38 35.02 8.36 20.06
N LYS A 39 36.01 8.66 19.21
CA LYS A 39 35.92 9.72 18.18
C LYS A 39 34.78 9.47 17.17
N GLU A 40 34.51 8.20 16.89
CA GLU A 40 33.50 7.76 15.93
C GLU A 40 32.07 7.90 16.48
N THR A 41 31.83 7.38 17.68
CA THR A 41 30.47 7.33 18.26
C THR A 41 30.17 8.49 19.19
N LEU A 42 31.20 9.22 19.66
CA LEU A 42 31.13 10.30 20.64
C LEU A 42 30.49 9.86 21.97
N ASN A 43 30.54 8.56 22.25
CA ASN A 43 30.03 7.95 23.48
C ASN A 43 31.20 7.36 24.27
N SER A 44 31.03 7.21 25.57
CA SER A 44 31.99 6.53 26.45
C SER A 44 31.89 5.00 26.39
N SER A 45 30.86 4.48 25.73
CA SER A 45 30.72 3.08 25.37
C SER A 45 30.33 2.91 23.91
N ALA A 46 30.88 1.88 23.28
CA ALA A 46 30.57 1.51 21.91
C ALA A 46 30.89 0.03 21.67
N ASN A 47 30.04 -0.65 20.90
CA ASN A 47 30.37 -1.95 20.34
C ASN A 47 31.17 -1.71 19.06
N LEU A 48 32.45 -2.08 19.07
CA LEU A 48 33.40 -1.74 18.01
C LEU A 48 33.93 -3.01 17.34
N PRO A 49 34.04 -3.02 15.99
CA PRO A 49 34.63 -4.13 15.26
C PRO A 49 36.15 -4.22 15.52
N PRO A 50 36.79 -5.36 15.21
CA PRO A 50 38.25 -5.46 15.27
C PRO A 50 38.91 -4.40 14.37
N GLY A 51 39.98 -3.78 14.85
CA GLY A 51 40.65 -2.67 14.17
C GLY A 51 41.17 -1.60 15.11
N LEU A 52 41.65 -0.51 14.51
CA LEU A 52 42.25 0.61 15.22
C LEU A 52 41.20 1.71 15.45
N HIS A 53 40.97 2.05 16.71
CA HIS A 53 39.96 2.99 17.17
C HIS A 53 40.58 4.14 17.94
N GLU A 54 40.08 5.36 17.73
CA GLU A 54 40.57 6.56 18.41
C GLU A 54 39.63 6.96 19.56
N LEU A 55 40.20 7.08 20.75
CA LEU A 55 39.55 7.72 21.90
C LEU A 55 40.08 9.13 22.06
N VAL A 56 39.18 10.04 22.39
CA VAL A 56 39.50 11.42 22.70
C VAL A 56 39.38 11.61 24.20
N ILE A 57 40.43 12.14 24.82
CA ILE A 57 40.40 12.55 26.22
C ILE A 57 39.86 13.98 26.27
N GLY A 58 38.72 14.16 26.92
CA GLY A 58 38.10 15.45 27.10
C GLY A 58 38.98 16.41 27.90
N PHE A 59 38.92 17.70 27.58
CA PHE A 59 39.60 18.74 28.35
C PHE A 59 39.05 18.85 29.79
N ASN A 60 37.85 18.33 30.06
CA ASN A 60 37.26 18.24 31.41
C ASN A 60 37.71 16.99 32.19
N CYS A 61 38.59 16.13 31.64
CA CYS A 61 39.02 14.95 32.37
C CYS A 61 39.79 15.32 33.63
N THR A 62 39.40 14.70 34.75
CA THR A 62 40.14 14.80 35.99
C THR A 62 41.47 14.05 35.86
N PRO A 63 42.61 14.64 36.30
CA PRO A 63 43.89 13.96 36.29
C PRO A 63 43.85 12.65 37.09
N GLY A 64 44.57 11.63 36.63
CA GLY A 64 44.61 10.32 37.27
C GLY A 64 44.48 9.15 36.29
N ASP A 65 44.39 7.94 36.84
CA ASP A 65 44.33 6.70 36.06
C ASP A 65 42.88 6.37 35.72
N LYS A 66 42.59 6.20 34.42
CA LYS A 66 41.27 5.88 33.87
C LYS A 66 41.31 4.51 33.22
N MET A 67 40.33 3.65 33.54
CA MET A 67 40.26 2.30 32.97
C MET A 67 39.37 2.26 31.73
N VAL A 68 39.87 1.55 30.72
CA VAL A 68 39.10 1.12 29.55
C VAL A 68 38.86 -0.38 29.70
N PHE A 69 37.59 -0.76 29.61
CA PHE A 69 37.13 -2.13 29.70
C PHE A 69 36.76 -2.65 28.31
N ALA A 70 37.08 -3.91 28.03
CA ALA A 70 36.60 -4.66 26.88
C ALA A 70 35.80 -5.86 27.39
N ASN A 71 34.49 -5.92 27.08
CA ASN A 71 33.58 -6.96 27.58
C ASN A 71 33.65 -7.12 29.12
N ASP A 72 33.66 -5.99 29.83
CA ASP A 72 33.83 -5.88 31.30
C ASP A 72 35.19 -6.34 31.87
N TRP A 73 36.17 -6.68 31.01
CA TRP A 73 37.53 -6.98 31.44
C TRP A 73 38.44 -5.75 31.28
N PRO A 74 39.36 -5.48 32.23
CA PRO A 74 40.28 -4.36 32.13
C PRO A 74 41.22 -4.58 30.94
N TYR A 75 41.19 -3.65 29.99
CA TYR A 75 41.93 -3.74 28.74
C TYR A 75 43.11 -2.76 28.71
N ALA A 76 42.88 -1.50 29.06
CA ALA A 76 43.91 -0.46 29.09
C ALA A 76 43.71 0.51 30.26
N ILE A 77 44.81 1.11 30.72
CA ILE A 77 44.82 2.18 31.71
C ILE A 77 45.38 3.44 31.05
N ILE A 78 44.61 4.52 31.08
CA ILE A 78 44.98 5.83 30.54
C ILE A 78 45.30 6.74 31.72
N ARG A 79 46.56 7.16 31.85
CA ARG A 79 46.98 8.14 32.87
C ARG A 79 46.88 9.54 32.28
N VAL A 80 45.95 10.32 32.82
CA VAL A 80 45.67 11.70 32.41
C VAL A 80 46.52 12.69 33.22
N GLY A 81 47.31 13.50 32.52
CA GLY A 81 48.16 14.55 33.10
C GLY A 81 47.39 15.77 33.62
N ASN A 82 48.07 16.63 34.39
CA ASN A 82 47.51 17.89 34.91
C ASN A 82 47.90 19.06 33.99
N LEU A 83 46.94 19.93 33.65
CA LEU A 83 47.12 21.13 32.81
C LEU A 83 46.57 22.38 33.53
N ASN A 84 47.19 23.55 33.28
CA ASN A 84 46.83 24.83 33.90
C ASN A 84 45.35 25.22 33.65
N SER A 85 44.69 25.75 34.70
CA SER A 85 43.24 25.66 34.88
C SER A 85 42.36 26.60 34.04
N SER A 86 42.76 27.84 33.73
CA SER A 86 41.80 28.80 33.13
C SER A 86 41.55 28.59 31.63
N ALA A 87 42.56 28.16 30.87
CA ALA A 87 42.40 27.86 29.45
C ALA A 87 41.71 26.51 29.23
N LEU A 88 41.94 25.56 30.15
CA LEU A 88 41.36 24.23 30.13
C LEU A 88 39.84 24.27 30.36
N ASP A 89 39.37 25.10 31.28
CA ASP A 89 37.93 25.27 31.55
C ASP A 89 37.16 25.81 30.34
N ASN A 90 37.74 26.77 29.61
CA ASN A 90 37.12 27.30 28.39
C ASN A 90 37.16 26.27 27.24
N ALA A 91 38.28 25.56 27.07
CA ALA A 91 38.41 24.49 26.09
C ALA A 91 37.41 23.35 26.35
N SER A 92 37.17 23.00 27.62
CA SER A 92 36.21 21.95 27.98
C SER A 92 34.76 22.34 27.69
N LYS A 93 34.38 23.58 27.98
CA LYS A 93 33.04 24.11 27.64
C LYS A 93 32.80 24.06 26.13
N ILE A 94 33.75 24.56 25.34
CA ILE A 94 33.67 24.55 23.88
C ILE A 94 33.58 23.12 23.34
N GLN A 95 34.38 22.19 23.89
CA GLN A 95 34.35 20.79 23.47
C GLN A 95 33.01 20.12 23.80
N MET A 96 32.45 20.34 24.99
CA MET A 96 31.14 19.81 25.34
C MET A 96 30.03 20.36 24.43
N GLU A 97 30.09 21.65 24.11
CA GLU A 97 29.13 22.28 23.21
C GLU A 97 29.25 21.71 21.79
N LEU A 98 30.47 21.56 21.27
CA LEU A 98 30.73 20.91 19.98
C LEU A 98 30.22 19.47 19.93
N LEU A 99 30.44 18.69 20.99
CA LEU A 99 29.92 17.31 21.08
C LEU A 99 28.40 17.28 21.06
N LYS A 100 27.76 18.18 21.82
CA LYS A 100 26.30 18.31 21.86
C LYS A 100 25.76 18.68 20.48
N THR A 101 26.31 19.70 19.83
CA THR A 101 25.90 20.12 18.49
C THR A 101 26.11 19.02 17.46
N LYS A 102 27.22 18.27 17.54
CA LYS A 102 27.48 17.16 16.61
C LYS A 102 26.49 16.00 16.80
N LYS A 103 26.12 15.68 18.04
CA LYS A 103 25.07 14.68 18.33
C LYS A 103 23.70 15.13 17.83
N GLU A 104 23.34 16.40 18.04
CA GLU A 104 22.10 16.98 17.52
C GLU A 104 22.05 16.98 15.98
N LEU A 105 23.18 17.30 15.34
CA LEU A 105 23.31 17.27 13.88
C LEU A 105 23.12 15.85 13.33
N ASN A 106 23.77 14.85 13.91
CA ASN A 106 23.60 13.44 13.49
C ASN A 106 22.15 12.99 13.66
N SER A 107 21.52 13.30 14.81
CA SER A 107 20.10 12.96 15.02
C SER A 107 19.17 13.64 14.00
N THR A 108 19.46 14.89 13.66
CA THR A 108 18.70 15.64 12.65
C THR A 108 18.89 15.07 11.26
N PHE A 109 20.12 14.67 10.92
CA PHE A 109 20.43 14.02 9.64
C PHE A 109 19.70 12.68 9.49
N GLU A 110 19.70 11.84 10.53
CA GLU A 110 18.94 10.57 10.53
C GLU A 110 17.43 10.80 10.36
N LYS A 111 16.87 11.83 11.03
CA LYS A 111 15.45 12.21 10.87
C LYS A 111 15.15 12.65 9.44
N LEU A 112 16.03 13.47 8.84
CA LEU A 112 15.89 13.91 7.44
C LEU A 112 15.93 12.73 6.47
N GLN A 113 16.81 11.76 6.71
CA GLN A 113 16.90 10.56 5.87
C GLN A 113 15.61 9.73 5.95
N LYS A 114 15.05 9.53 7.14
CA LYS A 114 13.75 8.86 7.31
C LYS A 114 12.61 9.60 6.60
N ILE A 115 12.54 10.92 6.76
CA ILE A 115 11.51 11.73 6.08
C ILE A 115 11.65 11.63 4.55
N LYS A 116 12.89 11.61 4.03
CA LYS A 116 13.14 11.43 2.59
C LYS A 116 12.66 10.07 2.09
N GLU A 117 12.89 9.00 2.85
CA GLU A 117 12.40 7.66 2.51
C GLU A 117 10.87 7.58 2.53
N GLU A 118 10.24 8.15 3.55
CA GLU A 118 8.77 8.25 3.66
C GLU A 118 8.16 9.07 2.52
N LEU A 119 8.81 10.17 2.12
CA LEU A 119 8.38 11.00 1.00
C LEU A 119 8.44 10.21 -0.32
N ASN A 120 9.53 9.49 -0.59
CA ASN A 120 9.66 8.68 -1.79
C ASN A 120 8.61 7.55 -1.84
N SER A 121 8.36 6.90 -0.71
CA SER A 121 7.30 5.88 -0.59
C SER A 121 5.92 6.47 -0.88
N SER A 122 5.65 7.66 -0.33
CA SER A 122 4.38 8.36 -0.55
C SER A 122 4.19 8.77 -2.01
N LEU A 123 5.24 9.27 -2.67
CA LEU A 123 5.21 9.60 -4.10
C LEU A 123 4.91 8.37 -4.96
N SER A 124 5.59 7.24 -4.70
CA SER A 124 5.30 5.99 -5.40
C SER A 124 3.86 5.52 -5.21
N ARG A 125 3.28 5.76 -4.03
CA ARG A 125 1.88 5.40 -3.75
C ARG A 125 0.91 6.31 -4.50
N ILE A 126 1.20 7.60 -4.59
CA ILE A 126 0.41 8.57 -5.38
C ILE A 126 0.41 8.15 -6.85
N GLU A 127 1.57 7.85 -7.44
CA GLU A 127 1.64 7.41 -8.85
C GLU A 127 0.86 6.11 -9.12
N LYS A 128 0.80 5.20 -8.14
CA LYS A 128 0.00 3.99 -8.24
C LYS A 128 -1.49 4.31 -8.23
N LEU A 129 -1.93 5.15 -7.28
CA LEU A 129 -3.33 5.58 -7.16
C LEU A 129 -3.79 6.38 -8.38
N GLU A 130 -2.94 7.22 -8.97
CA GLU A 130 -3.27 7.92 -10.20
C GLU A 130 -3.46 6.97 -11.39
N ARG A 131 -2.65 5.92 -11.49
CA ARG A 131 -2.84 4.87 -12.52
C ARG A 131 -4.14 4.10 -12.30
N GLU A 132 -4.42 3.69 -11.07
CA GLU A 132 -5.68 3.00 -10.72
C GLU A 132 -6.89 3.89 -11.03
N LYS A 133 -6.84 5.18 -10.69
CA LYS A 133 -7.90 6.15 -11.02
C LYS A 133 -8.15 6.21 -12.52
N ARG A 134 -7.11 6.31 -13.36
CA ARG A 134 -7.26 6.34 -14.82
C ARG A 134 -7.88 5.05 -15.36
N LEU A 135 -7.50 3.89 -14.81
CA LEU A 135 -8.10 2.61 -15.20
C LEU A 135 -9.59 2.55 -14.85
N LEU A 136 -9.96 3.02 -13.65
CA LEU A 136 -11.37 3.08 -13.23
C LEU A 136 -12.19 4.06 -14.08
N GLU A 137 -11.61 5.19 -14.51
CA GLU A 137 -12.26 6.11 -15.44
C GLU A 137 -12.52 5.47 -16.81
N ILE A 138 -11.56 4.68 -17.30
CA ILE A 138 -11.73 3.90 -18.55
C ILE A 138 -12.82 2.83 -18.36
N GLU A 139 -12.83 2.11 -17.24
CA GLU A 139 -13.83 1.08 -16.97
C GLU A 139 -15.24 1.67 -16.85
N LEU A 140 -15.39 2.81 -16.18
CA LEU A 140 -16.65 3.54 -16.07
C LEU A 140 -17.19 4.00 -17.43
N THR A 141 -16.32 4.50 -18.30
CA THR A 141 -16.73 4.93 -19.65
C THR A 141 -17.20 3.74 -20.48
N LEU A 142 -16.47 2.63 -20.47
CA LEU A 142 -16.87 1.39 -21.14
C LEU A 142 -18.20 0.84 -20.61
N LEU A 143 -18.38 0.84 -19.29
CA LEU A 143 -19.62 0.37 -18.66
C LEU A 143 -20.81 1.26 -19.05
N ASN A 144 -20.61 2.58 -19.09
CA ASN A 144 -21.65 3.52 -19.49
C ASN A 144 -22.04 3.37 -20.97
N ASP A 145 -21.06 3.14 -21.85
CA ASP A 145 -21.33 2.83 -23.27
C ASP A 145 -22.11 1.52 -23.41
N SER A 146 -21.72 0.48 -22.67
CA SER A 146 -22.44 -0.81 -22.64
C SER A 146 -23.88 -0.64 -22.15
N TYR A 147 -24.08 0.16 -21.09
CA TYR A 147 -25.40 0.47 -20.57
C TYR A 147 -26.28 1.20 -21.61
N ARG A 148 -25.72 2.20 -22.30
CA ARG A 148 -26.44 2.93 -23.36
C ARG A 148 -26.85 1.97 -24.50
N ASP A 149 -25.95 1.08 -24.90
CA ASP A 149 -26.20 0.11 -25.97
C ASP A 149 -27.29 -0.90 -25.58
N LEU A 150 -27.26 -1.36 -24.32
CA LEU A 150 -28.27 -2.25 -23.77
C LEU A 150 -29.64 -1.57 -23.64
N SER A 151 -29.67 -0.31 -23.20
CA SER A 151 -30.89 0.49 -23.13
C SER A 151 -31.53 0.66 -24.52
N ALA A 152 -30.74 1.00 -25.54
CA ALA A 152 -31.22 1.11 -26.91
C ALA A 152 -31.78 -0.22 -27.46
N LYS A 153 -31.14 -1.35 -27.14
CA LYS A 153 -31.65 -2.69 -27.49
C LYS A 153 -32.97 -2.98 -26.80
N TYR A 154 -33.09 -2.65 -25.52
CA TYR A 154 -34.32 -2.82 -24.75
C TYR A 154 -35.48 -2.00 -25.35
N GLU A 155 -35.26 -0.73 -25.68
CA GLU A 155 -36.28 0.11 -26.33
C GLU A 155 -36.70 -0.42 -27.70
N ARG A 156 -35.77 -0.97 -28.48
CA ARG A 156 -36.08 -1.60 -29.77
C ARG A 156 -36.94 -2.86 -29.57
N LEU A 157 -36.55 -3.74 -28.67
CA LEU A 157 -37.30 -4.96 -28.32
C LEU A 157 -38.70 -4.64 -27.79
N SER A 158 -38.83 -3.61 -26.96
CA SER A 158 -40.13 -3.15 -26.44
C SER A 158 -41.06 -2.72 -27.58
N ARG A 159 -40.56 -1.90 -28.52
CA ARG A 159 -41.34 -1.50 -29.71
C ARG A 159 -41.70 -2.69 -30.61
N GLU A 160 -40.78 -3.62 -30.83
CA GLU A 160 -41.06 -4.83 -31.60
C GLU A 160 -42.14 -5.69 -30.95
N LEU A 161 -42.14 -5.80 -29.62
CA LEU A 161 -43.18 -6.49 -28.86
C LEU A 161 -44.54 -5.82 -29.01
N GLU A 162 -44.62 -4.49 -28.92
CA GLU A 162 -45.86 -3.75 -29.14
C GLU A 162 -46.40 -3.96 -30.56
N VAL A 163 -45.56 -3.88 -31.59
CA VAL A 163 -45.96 -4.13 -32.98
C VAL A 163 -46.47 -5.56 -33.16
N LYS A 164 -45.78 -6.55 -32.59
CA LYS A 164 -46.23 -7.95 -32.65
C LYS A 164 -47.56 -8.15 -31.93
N ARG A 165 -47.75 -7.49 -30.78
CA ARG A 165 -49.02 -7.54 -30.03
C ARG A 165 -50.17 -6.95 -30.84
N LEU A 166 -49.95 -5.83 -31.53
CA LEU A 166 -50.94 -5.25 -32.43
C LEU A 166 -51.29 -6.19 -33.58
N ARG A 167 -50.29 -6.81 -34.23
CA ARG A 167 -50.54 -7.80 -35.29
C ARG A 167 -51.31 -9.01 -34.81
N ILE A 168 -51.03 -9.51 -33.60
CA ILE A 168 -51.80 -10.61 -33.01
C ILE A 168 -53.27 -10.20 -32.83
N SER A 169 -53.52 -8.99 -32.32
CA SER A 169 -54.89 -8.46 -32.17
C SER A 169 -55.61 -8.35 -33.51
N GLU A 170 -54.93 -7.86 -34.55
CA GLU A 170 -55.50 -7.77 -35.91
C GLU A 170 -55.83 -9.15 -36.48
N MET A 171 -54.92 -10.12 -36.32
CA MET A 171 -55.16 -11.51 -36.73
C MET A 171 -56.33 -12.15 -35.94
N GLU A 172 -56.46 -11.84 -34.65
CA GLU A 172 -57.60 -12.31 -33.84
C GLU A 172 -58.94 -11.75 -34.36
N ASP A 173 -58.98 -10.47 -34.75
CA ASP A 173 -60.16 -9.84 -35.33
C ASP A 173 -60.49 -10.42 -36.72
N GLU A 174 -59.48 -10.65 -37.56
CA GLU A 174 -59.65 -11.34 -38.86
C GLU A 174 -60.22 -12.76 -38.68
N ILE A 175 -59.71 -13.52 -37.71
CA ILE A 175 -60.20 -14.87 -37.39
C ILE A 175 -61.67 -14.81 -36.94
N ARG A 176 -62.05 -13.82 -36.13
CA ARG A 176 -63.46 -13.63 -35.71
C ARG A 176 -64.36 -13.31 -36.89
N ALA A 177 -63.95 -12.38 -37.76
CA ALA A 177 -64.71 -12.03 -38.95
C ALA A 177 -64.89 -13.23 -39.91
N LEU A 178 -63.82 -14.00 -40.14
CA LEU A 178 -63.88 -15.24 -40.92
C LEU A 178 -64.78 -16.30 -40.29
N SER A 179 -64.76 -16.43 -38.96
CA SER A 179 -65.64 -17.34 -38.22
C SER A 179 -67.12 -16.96 -38.37
N GLU A 180 -67.45 -15.68 -38.27
CA GLU A 180 -68.81 -15.16 -38.50
C GLU A 180 -69.27 -15.38 -39.94
N LEU A 181 -68.40 -15.11 -40.92
CA LEU A 181 -68.69 -15.36 -42.33
C LEU A 181 -68.91 -16.86 -42.60
N SER A 182 -68.09 -17.73 -42.01
CA SER A 182 -68.25 -19.18 -42.11
C SER A 182 -69.56 -19.65 -41.49
N SER A 183 -69.95 -19.11 -40.32
CA SER A 183 -71.22 -19.42 -39.66
C SER A 183 -72.42 -19.01 -40.50
N THR A 184 -72.41 -17.79 -41.05
CA THR A 184 -73.48 -17.29 -41.93
C THR A 184 -73.55 -18.07 -43.24
N TYR A 185 -72.40 -18.45 -43.82
CA TYR A 185 -72.35 -19.31 -45.01
C TYR A 185 -72.92 -20.71 -44.71
N ARG A 186 -72.60 -21.29 -43.56
CA ARG A 186 -73.20 -22.56 -43.11
C ARG A 186 -74.71 -22.44 -42.91
N ALA A 187 -75.19 -21.35 -42.31
CA ALA A 187 -76.63 -21.14 -42.10
C ALA A 187 -77.38 -20.97 -43.43
N THR A 188 -76.83 -20.18 -44.36
CA THR A 188 -77.43 -19.96 -45.69
C THR A 188 -77.41 -21.20 -46.56
N THR A 189 -76.31 -21.97 -46.56
CA THR A 189 -76.26 -23.26 -47.27
C THR A 189 -77.24 -24.27 -46.70
N LEU A 190 -77.37 -24.39 -45.38
CA LEU A 190 -78.38 -25.25 -44.75
C LEU A 190 -79.81 -24.80 -45.10
N PHE A 191 -80.07 -23.49 -45.17
CA PHE A 191 -81.36 -22.94 -45.59
C PHE A 191 -81.67 -23.25 -47.07
N LEU A 192 -80.68 -23.12 -47.96
CA LEU A 192 -80.88 -23.50 -49.36
C LEU A 192 -81.15 -25.00 -49.50
N VAL A 193 -80.37 -25.84 -48.82
CA VAL A 193 -80.57 -27.30 -48.82
C VAL A 193 -81.97 -27.66 -48.31
N SER A 194 -82.47 -26.99 -47.26
CA SER A 194 -83.83 -27.26 -46.75
C SER A 194 -84.92 -26.85 -47.75
N ILE A 195 -84.75 -25.74 -48.49
CA ILE A 195 -85.66 -25.37 -49.59
C ILE A 195 -85.64 -26.43 -50.70
N PHE A 196 -84.46 -26.90 -51.12
CA PHE A 196 -84.35 -27.93 -52.16
C PHE A 196 -85.01 -29.24 -51.73
N ILE A 197 -84.76 -29.71 -50.50
CA ILE A 197 -85.40 -30.92 -49.96
C ILE A 197 -86.92 -30.73 -49.84
N GLY A 198 -87.38 -29.57 -49.37
CA GLY A 198 -88.81 -29.24 -49.28
C GLY A 198 -89.51 -29.20 -50.64
N SER A 199 -88.88 -28.56 -51.63
CA SER A 199 -89.39 -28.51 -53.00
C SER A 199 -89.44 -29.90 -53.64
N PHE A 200 -88.39 -30.71 -53.47
CA PHE A 200 -88.35 -32.08 -53.99
C PHE A 200 -89.42 -32.97 -53.34
N THR A 201 -89.58 -32.90 -52.02
CA THR A 201 -90.61 -33.69 -51.31
C THR A 201 -92.03 -33.27 -51.67
N ALA A 202 -92.29 -31.96 -51.82
CA ALA A 202 -93.58 -31.46 -52.29
C ALA A 202 -93.90 -31.93 -53.72
N THR A 203 -92.91 -31.87 -54.63
CA THR A 203 -93.06 -32.34 -56.00
C THR A 203 -93.28 -33.85 -56.07
N TYR A 204 -92.55 -34.62 -55.25
CA TYR A 204 -92.71 -36.07 -55.13
C TYR A 204 -94.10 -36.46 -54.58
N LEU A 205 -94.60 -35.75 -53.56
CA LEU A 205 -95.95 -35.95 -53.03
C LEU A 205 -97.05 -35.60 -54.04
N MET A 206 -96.87 -34.54 -54.84
CA MET A 206 -97.80 -34.21 -55.93
C MET A 206 -97.74 -35.26 -57.05
N SER A 207 -96.54 -35.75 -57.41
CA SER A 207 -96.36 -36.80 -58.42
C SER A 207 -96.99 -38.14 -58.01
N ARG A 208 -97.13 -38.44 -56.71
CA ARG A 208 -97.72 -39.69 -56.22
C ARG A 208 -99.25 -39.65 -56.10
N LYS A 209 -99.88 -38.52 -56.45
CA LYS A 209 -101.33 -38.29 -56.38
C LYS A 209 -102.04 -38.36 -57.74
N ILE A 210 -101.36 -38.86 -58.77
CA ILE A 210 -101.91 -39.27 -60.07
C ILE A 210 -101.83 -40.79 -60.13
#